data_AF-A0A1E7ESD3-F1
#
_entry.id   AF-A0A1E7ESD3-F1
#
_cell.length_a   1.000
_cell.length_b   1.000
_cell.length_c   1.000
_cell.angle_alpha   90.00
_cell.angle_beta   90.00
_cell.angle_gamma   90.00
#
_symmetry.space_group_name_H-M   'P 1'
#
loop_
_entity.id
_entity.type
_entity.pdbx_description
1 polymer ?
#
loop_
_entity_poly.entity_id
_entity_poly.type
_entity_poly.pdbx_seq_one_letter_code
_entity_poly.pdbx_strand_id
1 'polypeptide(L)'
;MGILSFFSNNTYGVDPKEEESKIRLEYPYLLLDAEHIELAFKSKGEGGRDKSYFTSHRVLIKDGKGIGSKRKNYLSIPYKAIQAFSVETAGATFLDRDTQLKLWYEGGSQLYPQTIDFAK
;
A
#
# COMPACT_ATOMS: atom_id res chain seq x y z
N MET A 1 -18.42 8.86 5.38
CA MET A 1 -17.69 9.57 4.31
C MET A 1 -16.88 10.69 4.96
N GLY A 2 -15.62 10.40 5.30
CA GLY A 2 -14.77 11.30 6.08
C GLY A 2 -13.93 12.19 5.18
N ILE A 3 -14.39 13.42 4.96
CA ILE A 3 -13.73 14.53 4.25
C ILE A 3 -12.43 15.03 4.92
N LEU A 4 -11.84 14.25 5.84
CA LEU A 4 -10.68 14.60 6.64
C LEU A 4 -9.45 13.70 6.38
N SER A 5 -9.55 12.69 5.51
CA SER A 5 -8.37 11.93 5.03
C SER A 5 -7.59 12.68 3.93
N PHE A 6 -7.96 13.93 3.65
CA PHE A 6 -7.51 14.70 2.49
C PHE A 6 -6.24 15.54 2.71
N PHE A 7 -5.75 15.67 3.94
CA PHE A 7 -4.58 16.50 4.22
C PHE A 7 -3.47 15.69 4.91
N SER A 8 -2.47 15.32 4.11
CA SER A 8 -1.16 14.76 4.48
C SER A 8 -1.11 13.25 4.70
N ASN A 9 -1.23 12.47 3.63
CA ASN A 9 -0.82 11.07 3.63
C ASN A 9 0.61 10.94 3.09
N ASN A 10 1.60 11.30 3.92
CA ASN A 10 2.99 11.38 3.49
C ASN A 10 3.66 9.99 3.54
N THR A 11 3.52 9.15 2.51
CA THR A 11 4.10 7.79 2.50
C THR A 11 5.57 7.79 2.10
N TYR A 12 6.44 7.10 2.85
CA TYR A 12 7.87 7.01 2.54
C TYR A 12 8.32 5.56 2.37
N GLY A 13 9.41 5.36 1.61
CA GLY A 13 10.03 4.05 1.42
C GLY A 13 10.67 3.54 2.71
N VAL A 14 10.47 2.25 2.98
CA VAL A 14 11.10 1.52 4.10
C VAL A 14 11.86 0.32 3.56
N ASP A 15 12.78 -0.24 4.35
CA ASP A 15 13.59 -1.37 3.93
C ASP A 15 12.71 -2.61 3.65
N PRO A 16 12.70 -3.14 2.41
CA PRO A 16 11.85 -4.28 2.07
C PRO A 16 12.20 -5.56 2.83
N LYS A 17 13.48 -5.81 3.11
CA LYS A 17 13.94 -7.04 3.78
C LYS A 17 13.58 -7.03 5.26
N GLU A 18 13.70 -5.87 5.90
CA GLU A 18 13.28 -5.68 7.29
C GLU A 18 11.77 -5.88 7.44
N GLU A 19 10.98 -5.34 6.50
CA GLU A 19 9.53 -5.51 6.51
C GLU A 19 9.09 -6.94 6.18
N GLU A 20 9.76 -7.62 5.25
CA GLU A 20 9.54 -9.03 4.97
C GLU A 20 9.78 -9.88 6.23
N SER A 21 10.90 -9.64 6.92
CA SER A 21 11.26 -10.34 8.15
C SER A 21 10.17 -10.15 9.22
N LYS A 22 9.68 -8.92 9.41
CA LYS A 22 8.58 -8.63 10.35
C LYS A 22 7.29 -9.35 9.97
N ILE A 23 6.89 -9.32 8.70
CA ILE A 23 5.68 -10.01 8.23
C ILE A 23 5.80 -11.51 8.44
N ARG A 24 6.92 -12.12 8.11
CA ARG A 24 7.13 -13.57 8.29
C ARG A 24 7.13 -13.98 9.77
N LEU A 25 7.62 -13.11 10.66
CA LEU A 25 7.56 -13.34 12.10
C LEU A 25 6.15 -13.19 12.67
N GLU A 26 5.41 -12.14 12.29
CA GLU A 26 4.06 -11.85 12.83
C GLU A 26 2.98 -12.73 12.18
N TYR A 27 3.13 -13.04 10.89
CA TYR A 27 2.16 -13.74 10.02
C TYR A 27 2.86 -14.71 9.05
N PRO A 28 3.35 -15.86 9.52
CA PRO A 28 4.24 -16.74 8.74
C PRO A 28 3.63 -17.27 7.44
N TYR A 29 2.29 -17.37 7.35
CA TYR A 29 1.58 -17.87 6.17
C TYR A 29 1.04 -16.77 5.24
N LEU A 30 1.32 -15.49 5.54
CA LEU A 30 0.78 -14.39 4.73
C LEU A 30 1.48 -14.30 3.37
N LEU A 31 2.80 -14.50 3.36
CA LEU A 31 3.61 -14.59 2.15
C LEU A 31 3.84 -16.05 1.79
N LEU A 32 3.88 -16.36 0.49
CA LEU A 32 4.34 -17.68 0.04
C LEU A 32 5.84 -17.85 0.33
N ASP A 33 6.31 -19.10 0.36
CA ASP A 33 7.71 -19.41 0.69
C ASP A 33 8.70 -18.70 -0.24
N ALA A 34 8.40 -18.66 -1.55
CA ALA A 34 9.22 -17.98 -2.57
C ALA A 34 8.74 -16.56 -2.91
N GLU A 35 7.78 -16.00 -2.15
CA GLU A 35 7.31 -14.63 -2.35
C GLU A 35 8.16 -13.65 -1.55
N HIS A 36 8.82 -12.69 -2.22
CA HIS A 36 9.68 -11.69 -1.58
C HIS A 36 9.09 -10.29 -1.69
N ILE A 37 9.35 -9.43 -0.71
CA ILE A 37 8.97 -8.02 -0.77
C ILE A 37 10.06 -7.25 -1.52
N GLU A 38 9.71 -6.70 -2.68
CA GLU A 38 10.63 -5.94 -3.54
C GLU A 38 10.64 -4.46 -3.17
N LEU A 39 9.46 -3.90 -2.90
CA LEU A 39 9.30 -2.53 -2.43
C LEU A 39 8.31 -2.47 -1.27
N ALA A 40 8.61 -1.62 -0.29
CA ALA A 40 7.77 -1.41 0.86
C ALA A 40 7.61 0.08 1.15
N PHE A 41 6.37 0.49 1.38
CA PHE A 41 6.00 1.87 1.61
C PHE A 41 5.12 1.95 2.85
N LYS A 42 5.39 2.95 3.70
CA LYS A 42 4.65 3.16 4.94
C LYS A 42 4.05 4.56 4.94
N SER A 43 2.75 4.68 5.21
CA SER A 43 2.12 6.00 5.36
C SER A 43 2.58 6.68 6.65
N LYS A 44 2.91 7.97 6.60
CA LYS A 44 3.14 8.81 7.79
C LYS A 44 1.82 9.30 8.40
N GLY A 45 0.75 9.35 7.61
CA GLY A 45 -0.61 9.58 8.10
C GLY A 45 -1.12 8.39 8.90
N GLU A 46 -2.03 8.63 9.84
CA GLU A 46 -2.68 7.59 10.65
C GLU A 46 -1.75 6.73 11.54
N GLY A 47 -0.66 7.31 12.06
CA GLY A 47 0.20 6.62 13.05
C GLY A 47 1.03 5.47 12.47
N GLY A 48 1.24 5.42 11.14
CA GLY A 48 2.08 4.39 10.52
C GLY A 48 1.45 3.00 10.42
N ARG A 49 0.12 2.95 10.46
CA ARG A 49 -0.67 1.72 10.44
C ARG A 49 -0.72 1.08 9.06
N ASP A 50 -0.76 1.92 8.04
CA ASP A 50 -0.98 1.49 6.67
C ASP A 50 0.34 1.33 5.95
N LYS A 51 0.44 0.20 5.23
CA LYS A 51 1.64 -0.17 4.50
C LYS A 51 1.24 -0.77 3.16
N SER A 52 1.98 -0.42 2.12
CA SER A 52 1.84 -1.01 0.80
C SER A 52 3.12 -1.74 0.45
N TYR A 53 3.00 -3.00 0.09
CA TYR A 53 4.11 -3.85 -0.31
C TYR A 53 3.92 -4.27 -1.76
N PHE A 54 4.96 -4.12 -2.57
CA PHE A 54 5.04 -4.71 -3.89
C PHE A 54 5.93 -5.94 -3.74
N THR A 55 5.32 -7.11 -3.87
CA THR A 55 6.04 -8.38 -3.75
C THR A 55 6.41 -8.90 -5.13
N SER A 56 7.12 -10.02 -5.22
CA SER A 56 7.35 -10.69 -6.50
C SER A 56 6.06 -11.22 -7.17
N HIS A 57 4.92 -11.24 -6.47
CA HIS A 57 3.67 -11.86 -6.94
C HIS A 57 2.47 -10.91 -7.01
N ARG A 58 2.40 -9.91 -6.13
CA ARG A 58 1.20 -9.08 -5.95
C ARG A 58 1.50 -7.76 -5.25
N VAL A 59 0.55 -6.83 -5.38
CA VAL A 59 0.46 -5.70 -4.46
C VAL A 59 -0.27 -6.18 -3.21
N LEU A 60 0.35 -6.02 -2.05
CA LEU A 60 -0.20 -6.37 -0.75
C LEU A 60 -0.37 -5.09 0.08
N ILE A 61 -1.61 -4.77 0.45
CA ILE A 61 -1.94 -3.55 1.16
C ILE A 61 -2.42 -3.92 2.56
N LYS A 62 -1.71 -3.40 3.56
CA LYS A 62 -2.06 -3.49 4.96
C LYS A 62 -2.81 -2.23 5.38
N ASP A 63 -3.98 -2.43 5.98
CA ASP A 63 -4.81 -1.38 6.55
C ASP A 63 -5.07 -1.69 8.03
N GLY A 64 -4.61 -0.81 8.92
CA GLY A 64 -4.80 -0.98 10.36
C GLY A 64 -6.14 -0.42 10.84
N LYS A 65 -7.07 -1.30 11.23
CA LYS A 65 -8.41 -0.92 11.72
C LYS A 65 -8.51 -0.89 13.25
N GLY A 66 -9.39 -0.01 13.73
CA GLY A 66 -9.80 0.09 15.13
C GLY A 66 -8.86 0.90 16.03
N ILE A 67 -9.30 1.11 17.27
CA ILE A 67 -8.53 1.82 18.31
C ILE A 67 -7.31 0.97 18.69
N GLY A 68 -6.11 1.51 18.48
CA GLY A 68 -4.84 0.84 18.77
C GLY A 68 -4.38 -0.20 17.73
N SER A 69 -4.93 -0.18 16.51
CA SER A 69 -4.45 -1.01 15.37
C SER A 69 -4.48 -2.53 15.63
N LYS A 70 -5.30 -2.98 16.58
CA LYS A 70 -5.36 -4.40 16.97
C LYS A 70 -5.87 -5.30 15.83
N ARG A 71 -6.67 -4.75 14.91
CA ARG A 71 -7.14 -5.45 13.73
C ARG A 71 -6.37 -4.96 12.51
N LYS A 72 -5.86 -5.86 11.71
CA LYS A 72 -5.17 -5.56 10.45
C LYS A 72 -5.92 -6.24 9.33
N ASN A 73 -6.25 -5.50 8.28
CA ASN A 73 -6.77 -6.06 7.04
C ASN A 73 -5.63 -6.10 6.01
N TYR A 74 -5.54 -7.20 5.27
CA TYR A 74 -4.59 -7.35 4.19
C TYR A 74 -5.35 -7.58 2.89
N LEU A 75 -5.29 -6.61 1.98
CA LEU A 75 -5.81 -6.74 0.63
C LEU A 75 -4.69 -7.22 -0.28
N SER A 76 -4.93 -8.31 -0.99
CA SER A 76 -3.99 -8.87 -1.95
C SER A 76 -4.51 -8.69 -3.36
N ILE A 77 -3.74 -7.99 -4.19
CA ILE A 77 -4.05 -7.72 -5.60
C ILE A 77 -2.97 -8.36 -6.46
N PRO A 78 -3.19 -9.59 -6.97
CA PRO A 78 -2.26 -10.23 -7.91
C PRO A 78 -2.00 -9.33 -9.12
N TYR A 79 -0.77 -9.27 -9.61
CA TYR A 79 -0.45 -8.41 -10.76
C TYR A 79 -1.30 -8.72 -11.99
N LYS A 80 -1.61 -9.99 -12.22
CA LYS A 80 -2.49 -10.45 -13.31
C LYS A 80 -3.93 -9.92 -13.24
N ALA A 81 -4.39 -9.47 -12.07
CA ALA A 81 -5.74 -8.94 -11.87
C ALA A 81 -5.81 -7.43 -12.10
N ILE A 82 -4.67 -6.74 -12.24
CA ILE A 82 -4.61 -5.31 -12.52
C ILE A 82 -4.89 -5.10 -13.99
N GLN A 83 -6.02 -4.47 -14.29
CA GLN A 83 -6.50 -4.20 -15.65
C GLN A 83 -5.97 -2.88 -16.19
N ALA A 84 -5.72 -1.91 -15.31
CA ALA A 84 -5.13 -0.62 -15.66
C ALA A 84 -4.40 0.00 -14.47
N PHE A 85 -3.50 0.94 -14.76
CA PHE A 85 -2.88 1.79 -13.75
C PHE A 85 -2.66 3.20 -14.29
N SER A 86 -2.52 4.16 -13.37
CA SER A 86 -2.19 5.55 -13.67
C SER A 86 -1.22 6.06 -12.61
N VAL A 87 -0.22 6.83 -13.04
CA VAL A 87 0.72 7.51 -12.15
C VAL A 87 0.59 9.00 -12.37
N GLU A 88 0.35 9.73 -11.29
CA GLU A 88 0.30 11.18 -11.25
C GLU A 88 1.53 11.67 -10.48
N THR A 89 2.46 12.32 -11.18
CA THR A 89 3.71 12.80 -10.59
C THR A 89 3.52 14.17 -9.97
N ALA A 90 4.21 14.43 -8.87
CA ALA A 90 4.27 15.75 -8.24
C ALA A 90 4.70 16.85 -9.24
N GLY A 91 3.96 17.98 -9.25
CA GLY A 91 4.29 19.15 -10.05
C GLY A 91 5.53 19.92 -9.56
N ALA A 92 6.04 20.86 -10.37
CA ALA A 92 7.25 21.62 -10.05
C ALA A 92 7.08 22.69 -8.94
N THR A 93 5.85 22.97 -8.52
CA THR A 93 5.53 24.05 -7.56
C THR A 93 5.57 23.52 -6.12
N PHE A 94 6.07 24.31 -5.17
CA PHE A 94 6.46 23.87 -3.82
C PHE A 94 5.35 23.23 -2.94
N LEU A 95 4.09 23.26 -3.39
CA LEU A 95 2.89 22.90 -2.63
C LEU A 95 2.29 21.53 -3.00
N ASP A 96 2.75 20.86 -4.06
CA ASP A 96 2.22 19.56 -4.48
C ASP A 96 3.37 18.57 -4.71
N ARG A 97 3.74 17.82 -3.67
CA ARG A 97 4.94 16.97 -3.61
C ARG A 97 4.64 15.47 -3.59
N ASP A 98 3.37 15.09 -3.67
CA ASP A 98 2.97 13.69 -3.57
C ASP A 98 2.83 13.10 -4.98
N THR A 99 3.37 11.90 -5.18
CA THR A 99 3.15 11.09 -6.38
C THR A 99 2.06 10.08 -6.06
N GLN A 100 1.05 9.98 -6.91
CA GLN A 100 -0.08 9.09 -6.68
C GLN A 100 -0.11 7.97 -7.71
N LEU A 101 -0.25 6.72 -7.25
CA LEU A 101 -0.50 5.56 -8.09
C LEU A 101 -1.95 5.11 -7.91
N LYS A 102 -2.68 4.98 -9.02
CA LYS A 102 -4.01 4.38 -9.07
C LYS A 102 -3.93 3.05 -9.80
N LEU A 103 -4.48 2.01 -9.19
CA LEU A 103 -4.60 0.67 -9.76
C LEU A 103 -6.08 0.36 -9.94
N TRP A 104 -6.47 -0.14 -11.10
CA TRP A 104 -7.79 -0.73 -11.32
C TRP A 104 -7.62 -2.23 -11.44
N TYR A 105 -8.24 -2.99 -10.54
CA TYR A 105 -8.14 -4.44 -10.52
C TYR A 105 -9.51 -5.10 -10.54
N GLU A 106 -9.57 -6.28 -11.14
CA GLU A 106 -10.78 -7.09 -11.20
C GLU A 106 -10.91 -7.95 -9.93
N GLY A 107 -12.09 -7.88 -9.30
CA GLY A 107 -12.49 -8.76 -8.21
C GLY A 107 -13.88 -9.33 -8.50
N GLY A 108 -13.96 -10.63 -8.80
CA GLY A 108 -15.22 -11.23 -9.26
C GLY A 108 -15.63 -10.65 -10.61
N SER A 109 -16.80 -10.02 -10.69
CA SER A 109 -17.32 -9.39 -11.92
C SER A 109 -17.24 -7.85 -11.91
N GLN A 110 -16.44 -7.27 -11.01
CA GLN A 110 -16.37 -5.82 -10.82
C GLN A 110 -14.92 -5.31 -10.82
N LEU A 111 -14.72 -4.10 -11.37
CA LEU A 111 -13.47 -3.35 -11.29
C LEU A 111 -13.44 -2.47 -10.04
N TYR A 112 -12.33 -2.55 -9.30
CA TYR A 112 -12.11 -1.78 -8.08
C TYR A 112 -10.91 -0.83 -8.26
N PRO A 113 -11.07 0.47 -7.97
CA PRO A 113 -9.94 1.39 -7.90
C PRO A 113 -9.25 1.29 -6.54
N GLN A 114 -7.92 1.25 -6.56
CA GLN A 114 -7.07 1.35 -5.38
C GLN A 114 -6.04 2.44 -5.60
N THR A 115 -5.98 3.39 -4.68
CA THR A 115 -5.01 4.48 -4.69
C THR A 115 -3.91 4.20 -3.67
N ILE A 116 -2.68 4.48 -4.05
CA ILE A 116 -1.50 4.45 -3.20
C ILE A 116 -0.80 5.80 -3.38
N ASP A 117 -0.72 6.57 -2.31
CA ASP A 117 -0.01 7.85 -2.30
C ASP A 117 1.43 7.62 -1.87
N PHE A 118 2.38 8.23 -2.57
CA PHE A 118 3.80 8.24 -2.27
C PHE A 118 4.23 9.68 -2.01
N ALA A 119 4.69 9.99 -0.81
CA ALA A 119 5.38 11.24 -0.58
C ALA A 119 6.84 11.13 -1.00
N LYS A 120 7.41 12.29 -1.30
CA LYS A 120 8.84 12.47 -1.53
C LYS A 120 9.62 12.58 -0.22
#